data_AF-A0A1F3DE37-F1
#
_entry.id   AF-A0A1F3DE37-F1
#
_cell.length_a   1.000
_cell.length_b   1.000
_cell.length_c   1.000
_cell.angle_alpha   90.00
_cell.angle_beta   90.00
_cell.angle_gamma   90.00
#
_symmetry.space_group_name_H-M   'P 1'
#
loop_
_entity.id
_entity.type
_entity.pdbx_description
1 polymer ?
#
loop_
_entity_poly.entity_id
_entity_poly.type
_entity_poly.pdbx_seq_one_letter_code
_entity_poly.pdbx_strand_id
1 'polypeptide(L)'
;MNRILTVILIISVFSGCRNSIKTTERIPVAEVGKVVLYYDELPQLIQKGINESDSIALIQNHINKWTKRQLLLQRAEQNLSQEIKNEIIRQLDDTRSNLVIYQYQRQMMLEKMDTVLTEAELENYYAANEKSFILNSNIIKALFIKLPAETPDIEKIKNLARSNNQSDLQKLESLCYQFAEKFDDFNEEWVLMDRVSLELPQEIQNEENFLKRNTFFESADTLSVYFISIRDYRLRSTLAPFEYVRDDIKRIIINSRRFEFIQSLENAIYNEALKEKRFKIY
;
A
#
# COMPACT_ATOMS: atom_id res chain seq x y z
N MET A 1 66.05 52.68 -20.97
CA MET A 1 65.48 51.64 -21.87
C MET A 1 65.08 50.39 -21.08
N ASN A 2 64.29 50.52 -20.01
CA ASN A 2 63.91 49.40 -19.11
C ASN A 2 62.55 49.59 -18.40
N ARG A 3 61.64 50.41 -18.94
CA ARG A 3 60.28 50.59 -18.39
C ARG A 3 59.15 50.18 -19.35
N ILE A 4 59.48 49.84 -20.60
CA ILE A 4 58.51 49.37 -21.60
C ILE A 4 58.35 47.84 -21.53
N LEU A 5 59.37 47.11 -21.03
CA LEU A 5 59.30 45.64 -20.90
C LEU A 5 58.38 45.16 -19.77
N THR A 6 58.16 45.99 -18.74
CA THR A 6 57.32 45.64 -17.58
C THR A 6 55.82 45.84 -17.81
N VAL A 7 55.42 46.59 -18.84
CA VAL A 7 54.00 46.83 -19.16
C VAL A 7 53.43 45.72 -20.06
N ILE A 8 54.28 44.99 -20.79
CA ILE A 8 53.85 43.88 -21.67
C ILE A 8 53.65 42.56 -20.90
N LEU A 9 54.25 42.39 -19.72
CA LEU A 9 54.13 41.18 -18.91
C LEU A 9 52.88 41.15 -18.00
N ILE A 10 52.15 42.26 -17.88
CA ILE A 10 50.96 42.37 -17.00
C ILE A 10 49.64 42.17 -17.77
N ILE A 11 49.68 42.14 -19.10
CA ILE A 11 48.47 42.02 -19.95
C ILE A 11 48.14 40.56 -20.32
N SER A 12 49.01 39.57 -20.02
CA SER A 12 48.78 38.18 -20.43
C SER A 12 48.17 37.24 -19.37
N VAL A 13 47.63 37.75 -18.26
CA VAL A 13 47.08 36.89 -17.17
C VAL A 13 45.55 36.98 -17.03
N PHE A 14 44.85 37.72 -17.89
CA PHE A 14 43.37 37.76 -17.89
C PHE A 14 42.67 36.83 -18.89
N SER A 15 43.38 35.87 -19.47
CA SER A 15 42.73 34.71 -20.10
C SER A 15 42.34 33.67 -19.05
N GLY A 16 41.52 34.11 -18.07
CA GLY A 16 40.79 33.20 -17.21
C GLY A 16 39.79 32.42 -18.06
N CYS A 17 39.95 31.10 -18.09
CA CYS A 17 38.97 30.18 -18.64
C CYS A 17 37.57 30.54 -18.14
N ARG A 18 36.72 31.07 -19.03
CA ARG A 18 35.27 30.88 -18.89
C ARG A 18 35.05 29.38 -19.02
N ASN A 19 35.05 28.68 -17.89
CA ASN A 19 34.35 27.41 -17.76
C ASN A 19 32.88 27.74 -18.00
N SER A 20 32.48 27.74 -19.28
CA SER A 20 31.12 27.44 -19.66
C SER A 20 30.88 26.06 -19.09
N ILE A 21 30.29 26.03 -17.89
CA ILE A 21 29.50 24.90 -17.45
C ILE A 21 28.58 24.64 -18.64
N LYS A 22 28.81 23.54 -19.36
CA LYS A 22 27.81 22.99 -20.27
C LYS A 22 26.62 22.65 -19.38
N THR A 23 25.78 23.63 -19.11
CA THR A 23 24.38 23.37 -18.82
C THR A 23 23.92 22.56 -20.02
N THR A 24 23.68 21.27 -19.84
CA THR A 24 22.95 20.46 -20.81
C THR A 24 21.78 21.30 -21.30
N GLU A 25 21.85 21.80 -22.53
CA GLU A 25 20.79 22.63 -23.10
C GLU A 25 19.54 21.75 -23.12
N ARG A 26 18.60 22.04 -22.21
CA ARG A 26 17.33 21.33 -22.14
C ARG A 26 16.66 21.50 -23.50
N ILE A 27 16.20 20.42 -24.10
CA ILE A 27 15.61 20.44 -25.44
C ILE A 27 14.19 21.02 -25.33
N PRO A 28 13.90 22.20 -25.90
CA PRO A 28 12.54 22.75 -25.87
C PRO A 28 11.65 21.98 -26.84
N VAL A 29 10.42 21.66 -26.41
CA VAL A 29 9.45 20.92 -27.23
C VAL A 29 8.17 21.72 -27.52
N ALA A 30 7.82 22.70 -26.68
CA ALA A 30 6.71 23.62 -26.91
C ALA A 30 6.86 24.90 -26.08
N GLU A 31 6.21 25.99 -26.48
CA GLU A 31 6.22 27.26 -25.77
C GLU A 31 4.83 27.91 -25.80
N VAL A 32 4.39 28.45 -24.66
CA VAL A 32 3.16 29.26 -24.55
C VAL A 32 3.47 30.53 -23.75
N GLY A 33 3.57 31.66 -24.44
CA GLY A 33 3.90 32.95 -23.83
C GLY A 33 5.35 33.01 -23.35
N LYS A 34 5.57 32.87 -22.03
CA LYS A 34 6.92 32.83 -21.42
C LYS A 34 7.27 31.46 -20.83
N VAL A 35 6.36 30.49 -20.91
CA VAL A 35 6.54 29.15 -20.33
C VAL A 35 6.97 28.21 -21.44
N VAL A 36 8.09 27.53 -21.25
CA VAL A 36 8.65 26.54 -22.17
C VAL A 36 8.49 25.15 -21.56
N LEU A 37 7.97 24.21 -22.34
CA LEU A 37 7.99 22.78 -22.03
C LEU A 37 9.28 22.19 -22.59
N TYR A 38 10.01 21.47 -21.74
CA TYR A 38 11.24 20.79 -22.11
C TYR A 38 11.04 19.27 -22.23
N TYR A 39 11.90 18.62 -23.00
CA TYR A 39 11.83 17.17 -23.25
C TYR A 39 11.97 16.33 -21.96
N ASP A 40 12.77 16.78 -21.01
CA ASP A 40 12.98 16.11 -19.71
C ASP A 40 11.76 16.18 -18.77
N GLU A 41 10.80 17.08 -19.03
CA GLU A 41 9.53 17.20 -18.32
C GLU A 41 8.45 16.25 -18.86
N LEU A 42 8.72 15.57 -19.97
CA LEU A 42 7.82 14.56 -20.49
C LEU A 42 7.85 13.32 -19.59
N PRO A 43 6.71 12.64 -19.36
CA PRO A 43 6.68 11.39 -18.59
C PRO A 43 7.73 10.37 -19.05
N GLN A 44 8.42 9.72 -18.10
CA GLN A 44 9.50 8.77 -18.41
C GLN A 44 9.07 7.61 -19.34
N LEU A 45 7.80 7.20 -19.25
CA LEU A 45 7.21 6.19 -20.14
C LEU A 45 7.20 6.63 -21.61
N ILE A 46 7.07 7.94 -21.85
CA ILE A 46 7.09 8.55 -23.19
C ILE A 46 8.54 8.73 -23.67
N GLN A 47 9.48 9.00 -22.76
CA GLN A 47 10.91 9.11 -23.07
C GLN A 47 11.55 7.78 -23.50
N LYS A 48 11.05 6.65 -22.97
CA LYS A 48 11.63 5.31 -23.19
C LYS A 48 11.18 4.60 -24.47
N GLY A 49 10.22 5.16 -25.22
CA GLY A 49 9.79 4.68 -26.53
C GLY A 49 9.07 3.33 -26.51
N ILE A 50 7.73 3.34 -26.61
CA ILE A 50 6.93 2.15 -26.94
C ILE A 50 6.57 2.30 -28.42
N ASN A 51 7.28 1.62 -29.33
CA ASN A 51 7.17 1.72 -30.80
C ASN A 51 7.28 3.15 -31.38
N GLU A 52 8.06 3.34 -32.45
CA GLU A 52 8.37 4.69 -32.97
C GLU A 52 7.12 5.51 -33.36
N SER A 53 6.11 4.87 -33.98
CA SER A 53 4.86 5.53 -34.38
C SER A 53 3.97 5.91 -33.20
N ASP A 54 3.81 4.99 -32.24
CA ASP A 54 2.96 5.19 -31.07
C ASP A 54 3.60 6.23 -30.12
N SER A 55 4.92 6.26 -30.06
CA SER A 55 5.69 7.23 -29.27
C SER A 55 5.53 8.67 -29.78
N ILE A 56 5.54 8.90 -31.09
CA ILE A 56 5.34 10.25 -31.67
C ILE A 56 3.93 10.77 -31.38
N ALA A 57 2.91 9.92 -31.57
CA ALA A 57 1.52 10.29 -31.28
C ALA A 57 1.30 10.63 -29.80
N LEU A 58 1.91 9.86 -28.88
CA LEU A 58 1.87 10.12 -27.44
C LEU A 58 2.55 11.44 -27.06
N ILE A 59 3.73 11.72 -27.62
CA ILE A 59 4.45 12.99 -27.42
C ILE A 59 3.59 14.16 -27.89
N GLN A 60 3.05 14.09 -29.11
CA GLN A 60 2.21 15.14 -29.67
C GLN A 60 0.93 15.36 -28.86
N ASN A 61 0.29 14.28 -28.40
CA ASN A 61 -0.88 14.39 -27.53
C ASN A 61 -0.54 15.06 -26.19
N HIS A 62 0.61 14.72 -25.58
CA HIS A 62 1.05 15.34 -24.33
C HIS A 62 1.34 16.84 -24.52
N ILE A 63 2.07 17.21 -25.58
CA ILE A 63 2.35 18.60 -25.95
C ILE A 63 1.03 19.35 -26.14
N ASN A 64 0.09 18.81 -26.93
CA ASN A 64 -1.21 19.43 -27.17
C ASN A 64 -2.02 19.64 -25.88
N LYS A 65 -2.04 18.64 -24.98
CA LYS A 65 -2.71 18.76 -23.67
C LYS A 65 -2.06 19.83 -22.81
N TRP A 66 -0.73 19.85 -22.76
CA TRP A 66 0.01 20.87 -22.03
C TRP A 66 -0.26 22.28 -22.59
N THR A 67 -0.17 22.46 -23.91
CA THR A 67 -0.43 23.75 -24.58
C THR A 67 -1.84 24.26 -24.29
N LYS A 68 -2.87 23.39 -24.44
CA LYS A 68 -4.25 23.75 -24.11
C LYS A 68 -4.39 24.18 -22.64
N ARG A 69 -3.76 23.45 -21.73
CA ARG A 69 -3.75 23.78 -20.29
C ARG A 69 -3.10 25.15 -20.02
N GLN A 70 -1.96 25.44 -20.64
CA GLN A 70 -1.26 26.72 -20.46
C GLN A 70 -2.07 27.90 -21.02
N LEU A 71 -2.64 27.75 -22.22
CA LEU A 71 -3.49 28.79 -22.81
C LEU A 71 -4.74 29.07 -21.95
N LEU A 72 -5.37 28.01 -21.43
CA LEU A 72 -6.52 28.14 -20.54
C LEU A 72 -6.11 28.80 -19.21
N LEU A 73 -4.96 28.42 -18.63
CA LEU A 73 -4.43 29.02 -17.41
C LEU A 73 -4.19 30.52 -17.59
N GLN A 74 -3.50 30.93 -18.66
CA GLN A 74 -3.27 32.35 -18.96
C GLN A 74 -4.59 33.12 -19.09
N ARG A 75 -5.59 32.53 -19.75
CA ARG A 75 -6.92 33.14 -19.87
C ARG A 75 -7.60 33.22 -18.49
N ALA A 76 -7.54 32.17 -17.66
CA ALA A 76 -8.10 32.20 -16.31
C ALA A 76 -7.44 33.30 -15.45
N GLU A 77 -6.12 33.39 -15.46
CA GLU A 77 -5.36 34.42 -14.73
C GLU A 77 -5.73 35.84 -15.16
N GLN A 78 -6.08 36.07 -16.42
CA GLN A 78 -6.50 37.38 -16.90
C GLN A 78 -7.94 37.75 -16.49
N ASN A 79 -8.85 36.78 -16.39
CA ASN A 79 -10.28 37.05 -16.20
C ASN A 79 -10.80 36.82 -14.78
N LEU A 80 -10.09 36.05 -13.94
CA LEU A 80 -10.51 35.84 -12.56
C LEU A 80 -10.37 37.12 -11.73
N SER A 81 -11.34 37.36 -10.85
CA SER A 81 -11.32 38.50 -9.92
C SER A 81 -10.15 38.40 -8.94
N GLN A 82 -9.73 39.54 -8.39
CA GLN A 82 -8.65 39.57 -7.40
C GLN A 82 -9.01 38.79 -6.13
N GLU A 83 -10.29 38.77 -5.74
CA GLU A 83 -10.78 38.00 -4.60
C GLU A 83 -10.53 36.50 -4.78
N ILE A 84 -10.91 35.93 -5.93
CA ILE A 84 -10.69 34.51 -6.23
C ILE A 84 -9.20 34.18 -6.26
N LYS A 85 -8.38 35.06 -6.85
CA LYS A 85 -6.91 34.87 -6.88
C LYS A 85 -6.31 34.85 -5.47
N ASN A 86 -6.75 35.76 -4.60
CA ASN A 86 -6.29 35.80 -3.22
C ASN A 86 -6.72 34.55 -2.44
N GLU A 87 -7.92 34.04 -2.70
CA GLU A 87 -8.39 32.79 -2.10
C GLU A 87 -7.55 31.58 -2.55
N ILE A 88 -7.22 31.49 -3.84
CA ILE A 88 -6.30 30.45 -4.35
C ILE A 88 -4.93 30.53 -3.64
N ILE A 89 -4.40 31.74 -3.44
CA ILE A 89 -3.13 31.94 -2.73
C ILE A 89 -3.23 31.43 -1.29
N ARG A 90 -4.31 31.75 -0.57
CA ARG A 90 -4.53 31.24 0.79
C ARG A 90 -4.58 29.71 0.83
N GLN A 91 -5.31 29.10 -0.09
CA GLN A 91 -5.39 27.64 -0.18
C GLN A 91 -4.03 27.00 -0.48
N LEU A 92 -3.20 27.64 -1.31
CA LEU A 92 -1.83 27.18 -1.57
C LEU A 92 -0.95 27.29 -0.32
N ASP A 93 -1.06 28.37 0.43
CA ASP A 93 -0.31 28.57 1.68
C ASP A 93 -0.74 27.60 2.77
N ASP A 94 -2.03 27.35 2.93
CA ASP A 94 -2.58 26.35 3.85
C ASP A 94 -2.12 24.93 3.45
N THR A 95 -2.21 24.61 2.16
CA THR A 95 -1.75 23.32 1.64
C THR A 95 -0.26 23.12 1.89
N ARG A 96 0.56 24.15 1.63
CA ARG A 96 1.99 24.12 1.91
C ARG A 96 2.26 23.89 3.39
N SER A 97 1.57 24.62 4.26
CA SER A 97 1.73 24.52 5.70
C SER A 97 1.38 23.13 6.21
N ASN A 98 0.23 22.59 5.79
CA ASN A 98 -0.22 21.24 6.14
C ASN A 98 0.76 20.17 5.65
N LEU A 99 1.30 20.32 4.44
CA LEU A 99 2.28 19.37 3.91
C LEU A 99 3.58 19.40 4.73
N VAL A 100 4.09 20.58 5.09
CA VAL A 100 5.30 20.71 5.91
C VAL A 100 5.09 20.09 7.29
N ILE A 101 3.96 20.40 7.95
CA ILE A 101 3.62 19.83 9.26
C ILE A 101 3.53 18.30 9.17
N TYR A 102 2.83 17.77 8.18
CA TYR A 102 2.69 16.33 7.97
C TYR A 102 4.05 15.64 7.79
N GLN A 103 4.94 16.21 6.95
CA GLN A 103 6.26 15.62 6.74
C GLN A 103 7.11 15.65 8.02
N TYR A 104 7.04 16.73 8.79
CA TYR A 104 7.71 16.81 10.08
C TYR A 104 7.18 15.75 11.06
N GLN A 105 5.85 15.64 11.24
CA GLN A 105 5.24 14.62 12.09
C GLN A 105 5.64 13.21 11.65
N ARG A 106 5.62 12.94 10.33
CA ARG A 106 6.04 11.66 9.76
C ARG A 106 7.49 11.33 10.11
N GLN A 107 8.40 12.28 9.95
CA GLN A 107 9.81 12.07 10.27
C GLN A 107 10.02 11.83 11.76
N MET A 108 9.35 12.60 12.62
CA MET A 108 9.42 12.43 14.07
C MET A 108 8.92 11.05 14.51
N MET A 109 7.86 10.53 13.89
CA MET A 109 7.38 9.17 14.17
C MET A 109 8.41 8.11 13.77
N LEU A 110 9.00 8.23 12.58
CA LEU A 110 10.01 7.26 12.10
C LEU A 110 11.25 7.23 13.00
N GLU A 111 11.62 8.35 13.59
CA GLU A 111 12.82 8.47 14.41
C GLU A 111 12.60 8.11 15.88
N LYS A 112 11.41 8.38 16.43
CA LYS A 112 11.19 8.38 17.89
C LYS A 112 10.01 7.56 18.39
N MET A 113 9.12 7.08 17.51
CA MET A 113 7.96 6.29 17.96
C MET A 113 8.37 4.85 18.24
N ASP A 114 7.98 4.34 19.41
CA ASP A 114 8.21 2.93 19.74
C ASP A 114 7.23 2.01 18.99
N THR A 115 7.78 1.18 18.10
CA THR A 115 7.04 0.19 17.32
C THR A 115 7.19 -1.23 17.84
N VAL A 116 7.93 -1.45 18.93
CA VAL A 116 8.14 -2.78 19.51
C VAL A 116 6.86 -3.21 20.20
N LEU A 117 6.38 -4.40 19.83
CA LEU A 117 5.21 -5.04 20.44
C LEU A 117 5.63 -6.37 21.02
N THR A 118 5.20 -6.62 22.25
CA THR A 118 5.44 -7.89 22.95
C THR A 118 4.20 -8.76 22.90
N GLU A 119 4.36 -10.09 22.97
CA GLU A 119 3.21 -11.00 22.98
C GLU A 119 2.28 -10.73 24.16
N ALA A 120 2.85 -10.48 25.34
CA ALA A 120 2.10 -10.15 26.54
C ALA A 120 1.25 -8.88 26.37
N GLU A 121 1.72 -7.89 25.62
CA GLU A 121 0.94 -6.69 25.33
C GLU A 121 -0.27 -7.00 24.44
N LEU A 122 -0.09 -7.86 23.42
CA LEU A 122 -1.18 -8.28 22.54
C LEU A 122 -2.25 -9.07 23.32
N GLU A 123 -1.82 -10.01 24.16
CA GLU A 123 -2.70 -10.83 25.01
C GLU A 123 -3.46 -9.97 26.02
N ASN A 124 -2.78 -9.04 26.69
CA ASN A 124 -3.41 -8.11 27.63
C ASN A 124 -4.43 -7.21 26.93
N TYR A 125 -4.11 -6.70 25.74
CA TYR A 125 -5.04 -5.90 24.96
C TYR A 125 -6.28 -6.70 24.57
N TYR A 126 -6.09 -7.93 24.12
CA TYR A 126 -7.18 -8.84 23.77
C TYR A 126 -8.09 -9.11 24.96
N ALA A 127 -7.54 -9.50 26.11
CA ALA A 127 -8.29 -9.79 27.33
C ALA A 127 -9.05 -8.56 27.86
N ALA A 128 -8.47 -7.36 27.75
CA ALA A 128 -9.13 -6.12 28.16
C ALA A 128 -10.28 -5.70 27.22
N ASN A 129 -10.29 -6.19 25.98
CA ASN A 129 -11.19 -5.73 24.92
C ASN A 129 -11.96 -6.88 24.23
N GLU A 130 -12.19 -8.01 24.90
CA GLU A 130 -12.85 -9.21 24.31
C GLU A 130 -14.16 -8.89 23.57
N LYS A 131 -14.94 -7.94 24.09
CA LYS A 131 -16.21 -7.49 23.48
C LYS A 131 -16.04 -6.90 22.07
N SER A 132 -14.86 -6.38 21.75
CA SER A 132 -14.53 -5.83 20.44
C SER A 132 -14.12 -6.90 19.42
N PHE A 133 -13.90 -8.14 19.88
CA PHE A 133 -13.43 -9.27 19.07
C PHE A 133 -14.50 -10.35 18.90
N ILE A 134 -15.77 -9.97 18.97
CA ILE A 134 -16.87 -10.87 18.61
C ILE A 134 -16.91 -11.05 17.10
N LEU A 135 -16.95 -12.29 16.65
CA LEU A 135 -16.94 -12.65 15.23
C LEU A 135 -18.23 -12.19 14.53
N ASN A 136 -18.09 -11.57 13.36
CA ASN A 136 -19.22 -11.23 12.50
C ASN A 136 -19.61 -12.36 11.52
N SER A 137 -18.67 -13.29 11.27
CA SER A 137 -18.82 -14.40 10.34
C SER A 137 -18.28 -15.69 10.95
N ASN A 138 -18.68 -16.83 10.40
CA ASN A 138 -18.13 -18.12 10.79
C ASN A 138 -16.70 -18.26 10.28
N ILE A 139 -15.83 -18.82 11.09
CA ILE A 139 -14.45 -19.14 10.72
C ILE A 139 -14.15 -20.60 10.99
N ILE A 140 -13.23 -21.15 10.20
CA ILE A 140 -12.79 -22.54 10.30
C ILE A 140 -11.27 -22.61 10.20
N LYS A 141 -10.69 -23.62 10.86
CA LYS A 141 -9.41 -24.20 10.45
C LYS A 141 -9.75 -25.43 9.63
N ALA A 142 -9.35 -25.45 8.36
CA ALA A 142 -9.73 -26.52 7.46
C ALA A 142 -8.63 -26.84 6.46
N LEU A 143 -8.85 -27.91 5.72
CA LEU A 143 -8.08 -28.28 4.55
C LEU A 143 -9.05 -28.45 3.39
N PHE A 144 -8.75 -27.81 2.27
CA PHE A 144 -9.56 -27.82 1.06
C PHE A 144 -8.79 -28.48 -0.08
N ILE A 145 -9.46 -29.41 -0.78
CA ILE A 145 -8.92 -30.09 -1.96
C ILE A 145 -9.95 -30.04 -3.09
N LYS A 146 -9.50 -29.71 -4.29
CA LYS A 146 -10.23 -29.88 -5.56
C LYS A 146 -9.43 -30.77 -6.49
N LEU A 147 -10.04 -31.85 -6.95
CA LEU A 147 -9.43 -32.86 -7.83
C LEU A 147 -10.28 -33.03 -9.09
N PRO A 148 -9.68 -33.33 -10.25
CA PRO A 148 -10.42 -33.83 -11.40
C PRO A 148 -11.16 -35.13 -11.05
N ALA A 149 -12.37 -35.33 -11.58
CA ALA A 149 -13.20 -36.51 -11.29
C ALA A 149 -12.55 -37.84 -11.74
N GLU A 150 -11.67 -37.78 -12.74
CA GLU A 150 -10.94 -38.94 -13.29
C GLU A 150 -9.64 -39.26 -12.53
N THR A 151 -9.37 -38.57 -11.42
CA THR A 151 -8.14 -38.78 -10.63
C THR A 151 -8.01 -40.24 -10.16
N PRO A 152 -6.86 -40.90 -10.36
CA PRO A 152 -6.61 -42.22 -9.79
C PRO A 152 -6.58 -42.19 -8.25
N ASP A 153 -7.02 -43.27 -7.61
CA ASP A 153 -6.93 -43.45 -6.15
C ASP A 153 -7.60 -42.34 -5.30
N ILE A 154 -8.69 -41.73 -5.79
CA ILE A 154 -9.45 -40.70 -5.02
C ILE A 154 -9.79 -41.17 -3.59
N GLU A 155 -10.16 -42.43 -3.42
CA GLU A 155 -10.47 -42.99 -2.09
C GLU A 155 -9.27 -42.98 -1.14
N LYS A 156 -8.04 -43.14 -1.66
CA LYS A 156 -6.83 -43.01 -0.84
C LYS A 156 -6.62 -41.55 -0.41
N ILE A 157 -6.79 -40.60 -1.32
CA ILE A 157 -6.69 -39.16 -1.02
C ILE A 157 -7.72 -38.75 0.02
N LYS A 158 -8.98 -39.20 -0.14
CA LYS A 158 -10.08 -39.00 0.80
C LYS A 158 -9.77 -39.54 2.21
N ASN A 159 -9.24 -40.75 2.30
CA ASN A 159 -8.85 -41.34 3.59
C ASN A 159 -7.72 -40.55 4.27
N LEU A 160 -6.74 -40.10 3.49
CA LEU A 160 -5.65 -39.26 4.00
C LEU A 160 -6.15 -37.88 4.46
N ALA A 161 -7.05 -37.25 3.70
CA ALA A 161 -7.65 -35.96 4.05
C ALA A 161 -8.41 -36.00 5.39
N ARG A 162 -9.08 -37.12 5.70
CA ARG A 162 -9.76 -37.34 6.99
C ARG A 162 -8.81 -37.55 8.16
N SER A 163 -7.56 -37.95 7.91
CA SER A 163 -6.57 -38.20 8.97
C SER A 163 -6.05 -36.90 9.58
N ASN A 164 -5.73 -36.94 10.87
CA ASN A 164 -5.02 -35.87 11.60
C ASN A 164 -3.53 -36.22 11.79
N ASN A 165 -3.04 -37.35 11.27
CA ASN A 165 -1.67 -37.78 11.47
C ASN A 165 -0.72 -37.00 10.54
N GLN A 166 0.39 -36.49 11.09
CA GLN A 166 1.34 -35.71 10.30
C GLN A 166 1.98 -36.49 9.14
N SER A 167 2.21 -37.80 9.31
CA SER A 167 2.69 -38.67 8.23
C SER A 167 1.67 -38.82 7.09
N ASP A 168 0.38 -38.72 7.40
CA ASP A 168 -0.68 -38.83 6.40
C ASP A 168 -0.87 -37.50 5.67
N LEU A 169 -0.71 -36.37 6.37
CA LEU A 169 -0.71 -35.03 5.76
C LEU A 169 0.44 -34.85 4.77
N GLN A 170 1.65 -35.30 5.08
CA GLN A 170 2.79 -35.23 4.13
C GLN A 170 2.54 -36.06 2.87
N LYS A 171 1.93 -37.24 3.01
CA LYS A 171 1.53 -38.07 1.87
C LYS A 171 0.42 -37.43 1.07
N LEU A 172 -0.56 -36.82 1.76
CA LEU A 172 -1.65 -36.09 1.14
C LEU A 172 -1.13 -34.93 0.30
N GLU A 173 -0.26 -34.10 0.86
CA GLU A 173 0.38 -32.98 0.17
C GLU A 173 1.11 -33.44 -1.10
N SER A 174 1.88 -34.52 -1.00
CA SER A 174 2.58 -35.11 -2.15
C SER A 174 1.64 -35.59 -3.26
N LEU A 175 0.47 -36.13 -2.91
CA LEU A 175 -0.55 -36.58 -3.86
C LEU A 175 -1.33 -35.40 -4.45
N CYS A 176 -1.68 -34.42 -3.61
CA CYS A 176 -2.36 -33.21 -4.04
C CYS A 176 -1.47 -32.38 -4.98
N TYR A 177 -0.16 -32.33 -4.75
CA TYR A 177 0.76 -31.69 -5.69
C TYR A 177 0.76 -32.33 -7.09
N GLN A 178 0.50 -33.64 -7.17
CA GLN A 178 0.48 -34.39 -8.43
C GLN A 178 -0.86 -34.30 -9.15
N PHE A 179 -1.97 -34.33 -8.41
CA PHE A 179 -3.30 -34.56 -8.98
C PHE A 179 -4.31 -33.43 -8.71
N ALA A 180 -4.13 -32.63 -7.65
CA ALA A 180 -5.13 -31.62 -7.29
C ALA A 180 -5.04 -30.41 -8.23
N GLU A 181 -6.20 -29.95 -8.69
CA GLU A 181 -6.32 -28.63 -9.31
C GLU A 181 -6.09 -27.53 -8.27
N LYS A 182 -6.51 -27.79 -7.03
CA LYS A 182 -6.31 -26.88 -5.90
C LYS A 182 -6.17 -27.65 -4.60
N PHE A 183 -5.19 -27.24 -3.81
CA PHE A 183 -4.95 -27.71 -2.46
C PHE A 183 -4.64 -26.50 -1.59
N ASP A 184 -5.38 -26.33 -0.51
CA ASP A 184 -5.19 -25.22 0.43
C ASP A 184 -5.38 -25.78 1.85
N ASP A 185 -4.30 -25.83 2.63
CA ASP A 185 -4.31 -26.17 4.05
C ASP A 185 -4.37 -24.91 4.93
N PHE A 186 -4.41 -23.74 4.29
CA PHE A 186 -4.41 -22.42 4.89
C PHE A 186 -3.30 -22.21 5.94
N ASN A 187 -2.18 -22.93 5.85
CA ASN A 187 -1.11 -22.93 6.85
C ASN A 187 -1.60 -23.14 8.31
N GLU A 188 -2.68 -23.91 8.51
CA GLU A 188 -3.36 -24.08 9.82
C GLU A 188 -3.95 -22.79 10.44
N GLU A 189 -4.08 -21.73 9.64
CA GLU A 189 -4.70 -20.47 10.04
C GLU A 189 -6.23 -20.52 9.96
N TRP A 190 -6.86 -19.62 10.71
CA TRP A 190 -8.30 -19.42 10.67
C TRP A 190 -8.72 -18.70 9.39
N VAL A 191 -9.69 -19.25 8.67
CA VAL A 191 -10.25 -18.64 7.45
C VAL A 191 -11.75 -18.50 7.54
N LEU A 192 -12.30 -17.52 6.83
CA LEU A 192 -13.74 -17.34 6.70
C LEU A 192 -14.37 -18.55 6.01
N MET A 193 -15.47 -19.07 6.58
CA MET A 193 -16.23 -20.16 5.97
C MET A 193 -16.68 -19.79 4.55
N ASP A 194 -17.17 -18.56 4.37
CA ASP A 194 -17.62 -18.01 3.09
C ASP A 194 -16.54 -18.16 1.99
N ARG A 195 -15.26 -17.98 2.32
CA ARG A 195 -14.15 -18.13 1.37
C ARG A 195 -14.06 -19.55 0.83
N VAL A 196 -14.31 -20.55 1.68
CA VAL A 196 -14.30 -21.96 1.30
C VAL A 196 -15.61 -22.33 0.60
N SER A 197 -16.75 -21.82 1.07
CA SER A 197 -18.07 -22.02 0.46
C SER A 197 -18.11 -21.56 -1.01
N LEU A 198 -17.42 -20.46 -1.35
CA LEU A 198 -17.35 -19.94 -2.72
C LEU A 198 -16.64 -20.88 -3.72
N GLU A 199 -15.82 -21.81 -3.23
CA GLU A 199 -15.09 -22.77 -4.06
C GLU A 199 -15.92 -24.04 -4.35
N LEU A 200 -17.04 -24.21 -3.65
CA LEU A 200 -17.88 -25.39 -3.80
C LEU A 200 -18.89 -25.22 -4.95
N PRO A 201 -19.24 -26.31 -5.64
CA PRO A 201 -20.25 -26.29 -6.70
C PRO A 201 -21.68 -26.11 -6.14
N GLN A 202 -21.87 -26.26 -4.83
CA GLN A 202 -23.17 -26.21 -4.16
C GLN A 202 -23.08 -25.29 -2.94
N GLU A 203 -24.14 -24.50 -2.75
CA GLU A 203 -24.25 -23.64 -1.57
C GLU A 203 -24.54 -24.47 -0.31
N ILE A 204 -23.75 -24.26 0.74
CA ILE A 204 -24.00 -24.87 2.05
C ILE A 204 -25.13 -24.10 2.73
N GLN A 205 -26.32 -24.69 2.74
CA GLN A 205 -27.44 -24.15 3.49
C GLN A 205 -27.20 -24.29 5.00
N ASN A 206 -27.43 -23.21 5.74
CA ASN A 206 -27.31 -23.16 7.21
C ASN A 206 -25.93 -23.62 7.70
N GLU A 207 -24.91 -22.81 7.38
CA GLU A 207 -23.51 -23.06 7.72
C GLU A 207 -23.27 -23.43 9.18
N GLU A 208 -23.96 -22.79 10.13
CA GLU A 208 -23.77 -23.09 11.56
C GLU A 208 -24.11 -24.54 11.90
N ASN A 209 -25.20 -25.07 11.34
CA ASN A 209 -25.58 -26.48 11.54
C ASN A 209 -24.65 -27.42 10.78
N PHE A 210 -24.18 -27.01 9.61
CA PHE A 210 -23.18 -27.76 8.85
C PHE A 210 -21.89 -27.93 9.64
N LEU A 211 -21.32 -26.85 10.19
CA LEU A 211 -20.09 -26.85 10.98
C LEU A 211 -20.21 -27.69 12.26
N LYS A 212 -21.38 -27.65 12.93
CA LYS A 212 -21.63 -28.45 14.15
C LYS A 212 -21.67 -29.97 13.91
N ARG A 213 -21.99 -30.41 12.68
CA ARG A 213 -22.28 -31.82 12.39
C ARG A 213 -21.20 -32.52 11.55
N ASN A 214 -20.42 -31.75 10.80
CA ASN A 214 -19.51 -32.30 9.80
C ASN A 214 -18.06 -31.94 10.17
N THR A 215 -17.22 -32.97 10.26
CA THR A 215 -15.76 -32.82 10.32
C THR A 215 -15.10 -33.05 8.97
N PHE A 216 -15.82 -33.70 8.05
CA PHE A 216 -15.40 -33.92 6.67
C PHE A 216 -16.62 -33.79 5.75
N PHE A 217 -16.45 -33.08 4.63
CA PHE A 217 -17.47 -32.90 3.63
C PHE A 217 -16.92 -33.21 2.24
N GLU A 218 -17.76 -33.82 1.43
CA GLU A 218 -17.45 -34.24 0.07
C GLU A 218 -18.56 -33.76 -0.85
N SER A 219 -18.17 -33.11 -1.94
CA SER A 219 -19.06 -32.68 -3.00
C SER A 219 -18.43 -33.01 -4.34
N ALA A 220 -19.24 -33.12 -5.38
CA ALA A 220 -18.76 -33.37 -6.72
C ALA A 220 -19.64 -32.63 -7.73
N ASP A 221 -19.02 -32.25 -8.84
CA ASP A 221 -19.70 -31.85 -10.07
C ASP A 221 -19.28 -32.80 -11.22
N THR A 222 -19.61 -32.44 -12.45
CA THR A 222 -19.31 -33.28 -13.62
C THR A 222 -17.80 -33.44 -13.89
N LEU A 223 -16.98 -32.47 -13.47
CA LEU A 223 -15.56 -32.40 -13.82
C LEU A 223 -14.64 -32.61 -12.61
N SER A 224 -15.09 -32.28 -11.41
CA SER A 224 -14.25 -32.24 -10.21
C SER A 224 -14.94 -32.79 -8.96
N VAL A 225 -14.13 -33.31 -8.06
CA VAL A 225 -14.50 -33.71 -6.70
C VAL A 225 -13.81 -32.77 -5.70
N TYR A 226 -14.56 -32.40 -4.66
CA TYR A 226 -14.18 -31.42 -3.66
C TYR A 226 -14.20 -32.07 -2.28
N PHE A 227 -13.13 -31.89 -1.52
CA PHE A 227 -13.04 -32.32 -0.14
C PHE A 227 -12.76 -31.15 0.79
N ILE A 228 -13.49 -31.10 1.89
CA ILE A 228 -13.23 -30.19 3.01
C ILE A 228 -13.04 -31.03 4.26
N SER A 229 -11.89 -30.89 4.91
CA SER A 229 -11.67 -31.44 6.25
C SER A 229 -11.65 -30.29 7.26
N ILE A 230 -12.64 -30.23 8.15
CA ILE A 230 -12.76 -29.20 9.18
C ILE A 230 -12.05 -29.70 10.44
N ARG A 231 -11.01 -28.97 10.87
CA ARG A 231 -10.20 -29.28 12.05
C ARG A 231 -10.73 -28.56 13.30
N ASP A 232 -11.10 -27.29 13.16
CA ASP A 232 -11.75 -26.50 14.20
C ASP A 232 -12.69 -25.46 13.57
N TYR A 233 -13.67 -24.96 14.32
CA TYR A 233 -14.59 -23.93 13.86
C TYR A 233 -14.99 -22.97 14.99
N ARG A 234 -15.29 -21.71 14.63
CA ARG A 234 -15.96 -20.74 15.52
C ARG A 234 -17.10 -20.09 14.77
N LEU A 235 -18.22 -19.94 15.45
CA LEU A 235 -19.42 -19.39 14.86
C LEU A 235 -19.41 -17.87 14.97
N ARG A 236 -20.15 -17.20 14.08
CA ARG A 236 -20.48 -15.79 14.26
C ARG A 236 -21.12 -15.56 15.64
N SER A 237 -21.00 -14.35 16.14
CA SER A 237 -21.45 -13.93 17.47
C SER A 237 -20.75 -14.65 18.64
N THR A 238 -19.64 -15.36 18.38
CA THR A 238 -18.77 -15.91 19.42
C THR A 238 -17.44 -15.14 19.47
N LEU A 239 -16.70 -15.30 20.56
CA LEU A 239 -15.41 -14.65 20.72
C LEU A 239 -14.40 -15.22 19.71
N ALA A 240 -13.77 -14.33 18.95
CA ALA A 240 -12.74 -14.69 17.99
C ALA A 240 -11.49 -15.24 18.72
N PRO A 241 -10.90 -16.35 18.25
CA PRO A 241 -9.62 -16.82 18.79
C PRO A 241 -8.55 -15.75 18.68
N PHE A 242 -7.69 -15.64 19.70
CA PHE A 242 -6.59 -14.67 19.73
C PHE A 242 -5.74 -14.73 18.45
N GLU A 243 -5.37 -15.93 17.99
CA GLU A 243 -4.60 -16.15 16.75
C GLU A 243 -5.23 -15.49 15.52
N TYR A 244 -6.57 -15.50 15.41
CA TYR A 244 -7.29 -14.94 14.27
C TYR A 244 -7.25 -13.41 14.24
N VAL A 245 -7.34 -12.76 15.42
CA VAL A 245 -7.37 -11.30 15.55
C VAL A 245 -6.02 -10.69 15.92
N ARG A 246 -4.98 -11.50 16.06
CA ARG A 246 -3.64 -11.06 16.51
C ARG A 246 -3.08 -9.92 15.66
N ASP A 247 -3.19 -10.05 14.34
CA ASP A 247 -2.71 -9.03 13.41
C ASP A 247 -3.57 -7.75 13.41
N ASP A 248 -4.87 -7.89 13.67
CA ASP A 248 -5.76 -6.74 13.88
C ASP A 248 -5.38 -6.00 15.16
N ILE A 249 -5.17 -6.71 16.27
CA ILE A 249 -4.72 -6.13 17.54
C ILE A 249 -3.41 -5.37 17.35
N LYS A 250 -2.43 -5.98 16.66
CA LYS A 250 -1.16 -5.34 16.33
C LYS A 250 -1.38 -4.03 15.58
N ARG A 251 -2.24 -4.01 14.56
CA ARG A 251 -2.58 -2.79 13.81
C ARG A 251 -3.24 -1.75 14.71
N ILE A 252 -4.16 -2.16 15.56
CA ILE A 252 -4.89 -1.27 16.48
C ILE A 252 -3.91 -0.59 17.45
N ILE A 253 -3.02 -1.35 18.09
CA ILE A 253 -2.07 -0.80 19.07
C ILE A 253 -1.09 0.17 18.39
N ILE A 254 -0.54 -0.19 17.22
CA ILE A 254 0.35 0.71 16.46
C ILE A 254 -0.37 2.00 16.08
N ASN A 255 -1.63 1.92 15.66
CA ASN A 255 -2.42 3.11 15.33
C ASN A 255 -2.73 3.97 16.56
N SER A 256 -2.99 3.37 17.72
CA SER A 256 -3.16 4.11 18.99
C SER A 256 -1.89 4.86 19.35
N ARG A 257 -0.74 4.17 19.36
CA ARG A 257 0.56 4.79 19.64
C ARG A 257 0.90 5.92 18.67
N ARG A 258 0.55 5.75 17.39
CA ARG A 258 0.71 6.80 16.37
C ARG A 258 -0.06 8.06 16.74
N PHE A 259 -1.32 7.91 17.11
CA PHE A 259 -2.18 9.01 17.50
C PHE A 259 -1.66 9.70 18.76
N GLU A 260 -1.34 8.93 19.80
CA GLU A 260 -0.78 9.42 21.06
C GLU A 260 0.54 10.16 20.86
N PHE A 261 1.44 9.62 20.02
CA PHE A 261 2.71 10.25 19.70
C PHE A 261 2.51 11.63 19.06
N ILE A 262 1.65 11.74 18.04
CA ILE A 262 1.38 13.01 17.37
C ILE A 262 0.80 14.04 18.35
N GLN A 263 -0.18 13.64 19.16
CA GLN A 263 -0.74 14.52 20.18
C GLN A 263 0.32 14.98 21.20
N SER A 264 1.17 14.06 21.66
CA SER A 264 2.24 14.40 22.60
C SER A 264 3.26 15.37 22.00
N LEU A 265 3.59 15.21 20.71
CA LEU A 265 4.50 16.08 19.98
C LEU A 265 3.92 17.49 19.84
N GLU A 266 2.66 17.62 19.43
CA GLU A 266 1.97 18.91 19.31
C GLU A 266 1.89 19.62 20.66
N ASN A 267 1.50 18.90 21.72
CA ASN A 267 1.42 19.44 23.07
C ASN A 267 2.79 19.87 23.60
N ALA A 268 3.86 19.12 23.32
CA ALA A 268 5.21 19.48 23.71
C ALA A 268 5.66 20.80 23.06
N ILE A 269 5.46 20.94 21.74
CA ILE A 269 5.79 22.16 20.99
C ILE A 269 4.99 23.36 21.51
N TYR A 270 3.69 23.17 21.77
CA TYR A 270 2.84 24.22 22.31
C TYR A 270 3.30 24.67 23.70
N ASN A 271 3.57 23.73 24.60
CA ASN A 271 4.00 24.00 25.96
C ASN A 271 5.39 24.67 26.02
N GLU A 272 6.30 24.25 25.14
CA GLU A 272 7.60 24.90 24.96
C GLU A 272 7.44 26.36 24.53
N ALA A 273 6.63 26.60 23.48
CA ALA A 273 6.36 27.95 23.00
C ALA A 273 5.67 28.83 24.05
N LEU A 274 4.81 28.24 24.89
CA LEU A 274 4.16 28.95 26.00
C LEU A 274 5.17 29.34 27.08
N LYS A 275 6.06 28.43 27.47
CA LYS A 275 7.13 28.68 28.45
C LYS A 275 8.11 29.74 27.98
N GLU A 276 8.46 29.73 26.69
CA GLU A 276 9.34 30.70 26.04
C GLU A 276 8.64 32.02 25.68
N LYS A 277 7.32 32.15 25.94
CA LYS A 277 6.49 33.31 25.57
C LYS A 277 6.59 33.66 24.08
N ARG A 278 6.63 32.64 23.21
CA ARG A 278 6.82 32.77 21.74
C ARG A 278 5.54 33.04 20.96
N PHE A 279 4.39 33.07 21.62
CA PHE A 279 3.14 33.48 21.01
C PHE A 279 2.31 34.30 21.99
N LYS A 280 1.35 35.06 21.43
CA LYS A 280 0.36 35.85 22.17
C LYS A 280 -1.00 35.62 21.52
N ILE A 281 -1.99 35.35 22.36
CA ILE A 281 -3.40 35.30 21.97
C ILE A 281 -3.99 36.70 22.26
N TYR A 282 -4.71 37.28 21.31
CA TYR A 282 -5.37 38.59 21.42
C TYR A 282 -6.83 38.44 21.79
#